data_AF-A0A3A2J0H6-F1
#
_entry.id   AF-A0A3A2J0H6-F1
#
_cell.length_a   1.000
_cell.length_b   1.000
_cell.length_c   1.000
_cell.angle_alpha   90.00
_cell.angle_beta   90.00
_cell.angle_gamma   90.00
#
_symmetry.space_group_name_H-M   'P 1'
#
loop_
_entity.id
_entity.type
_entity.pdbx_description
1 polymer ?
#
loop_
_entity_poly.entity_id
_entity_poly.type
_entity_poly.pdbx_seq_one_letter_code
_entity_poly.pdbx_strand_id
1 'polypeptide(L)'
;MNRLTFTKRLILGVFATLPLIAKADNVWSYHQEIDNLSNQSFSYAQSPLPLPGLYDYLRLELVCKGNTLQATIEANDLITSQSSRFNMDYQIDKTPAIAIAMKTFPDSKRKGYTEEYAKKLAGDLLTGKTLFIHVNTIIRTLLSSSMPLTNAELTIKQVLSDCNLSTSNGKTATATYSLSEFEQSFGQLPLDKQQRVLAELKKMMADIK
;
A
#
# COMPACT_ATOMS: atom_id res chain seq x y z
N MET A 1 -44.57 13.19 65.42
CA MET A 1 -43.68 12.95 66.58
C MET A 1 -42.26 12.70 66.06
N ASN A 2 -41.32 13.21 66.84
CA ASN A 2 -39.91 13.49 66.60
C ASN A 2 -39.00 12.42 65.96
N ARG A 3 -37.83 12.96 65.53
CA ARG A 3 -36.46 12.40 65.51
C ARG A 3 -35.96 12.04 64.10
N LEU A 4 -34.73 12.32 63.68
CA LEU A 4 -33.57 13.00 64.26
C LEU A 4 -32.63 13.42 63.11
N THR A 5 -31.78 14.38 63.43
CA THR A 5 -30.78 15.08 62.62
C THR A 5 -29.52 14.27 62.24
N PHE A 6 -28.71 14.89 61.35
CA PHE A 6 -27.24 14.92 61.24
C PHE A 6 -26.55 14.20 60.05
N THR A 7 -26.02 15.04 59.15
CA THR A 7 -24.71 14.96 58.45
C THR A 7 -24.36 13.74 57.60
N LYS A 8 -24.04 13.99 56.33
CA LYS A 8 -22.64 14.13 55.85
C LYS A 8 -22.66 14.53 54.38
N ARG A 9 -22.05 15.67 54.07
CA ARG A 9 -21.59 16.00 52.72
C ARG A 9 -20.53 14.96 52.36
N LEU A 10 -20.84 14.07 51.41
CA LEU A 10 -19.85 13.19 50.80
C LEU A 10 -19.74 13.63 49.35
N ILE A 11 -18.81 14.57 49.10
CA ILE A 11 -18.39 14.92 47.75
C ILE A 11 -17.64 13.70 47.25
N LEU A 12 -18.33 12.87 46.47
CA LEU A 12 -17.75 11.72 45.78
C LEU A 12 -16.89 12.28 44.64
N GLY A 13 -15.64 12.61 44.95
CA GLY A 13 -14.62 12.90 43.94
C GLY A 13 -14.29 11.61 43.21
N VAL A 14 -15.04 11.31 42.15
CA VAL A 14 -14.66 10.29 41.16
C VAL A 14 -13.50 10.87 40.37
N PHE A 15 -12.30 10.78 40.93
CA PHE A 15 -11.08 10.85 40.13
C PHE A 15 -11.14 9.65 39.20
N ALA A 16 -11.48 9.93 37.94
CA ALA A 16 -11.38 8.99 36.85
C ALA A 16 -9.93 8.49 36.77
N THR A 17 -9.65 7.37 37.41
CA THR A 17 -8.52 6.52 37.07
C THR A 17 -8.87 5.88 35.73
N LEU A 18 -8.73 6.64 34.66
CA LEU A 18 -8.60 6.07 33.32
C LEU A 18 -7.20 5.46 33.28
N PRO A 19 -7.06 4.12 33.25
CA PRO A 19 -5.79 3.55 32.87
C PRO A 19 -5.60 3.91 31.39
N LEU A 20 -4.82 4.95 31.12
CA LEU A 20 -4.21 5.22 29.82
C LEU A 20 -3.21 4.10 29.53
N ILE A 21 -3.72 2.89 29.33
CA ILE A 21 -3.01 1.84 28.62
C ILE A 21 -3.33 2.10 27.16
N ALA A 22 -2.76 3.17 26.60
CA ALA A 22 -2.51 3.22 25.18
C ALA A 22 -1.43 2.17 24.93
N LYS A 23 -1.84 0.90 24.77
CA LYS A 23 -1.02 0.02 23.94
C LYS A 23 -1.02 0.72 22.59
N ALA A 24 0.16 1.14 22.13
CA ALA A 24 0.30 1.51 20.74
C ALA A 24 -0.07 0.24 19.96
N ASP A 25 -1.34 0.14 19.55
CA ASP A 25 -1.80 -1.00 18.79
C ASP A 25 -0.90 -1.02 17.55
N ASN A 26 -0.30 -2.17 17.28
CA ASN A 26 0.61 -2.34 16.16
C ASN A 26 -0.22 -2.39 14.88
N VAL A 27 -0.62 -1.19 14.42
CA VAL A 27 -1.66 -0.99 13.41
C VAL A 27 -1.16 -0.23 12.20
N TRP A 28 -1.95 -0.31 11.13
CA TRP A 28 -1.75 0.55 9.98
C TRP A 28 -2.06 2.00 10.32
N SER A 29 -1.29 2.91 9.76
CA SER A 29 -1.44 4.36 9.98
C SER A 29 -1.51 5.10 8.66
N TYR A 30 -2.36 6.14 8.62
CA TYR A 30 -2.43 7.07 7.49
C TYR A 30 -1.63 8.33 7.83
N HIS A 31 -0.87 8.80 6.86
CA HIS A 31 -0.05 10.00 6.96
C HIS A 31 -0.21 10.86 5.72
N GLN A 32 0.04 12.16 5.88
CA GLN A 32 0.08 13.12 4.79
C GLN A 32 1.23 14.08 5.03
N GLU A 33 2.03 14.27 4.01
CA GLU A 33 3.28 15.05 4.07
C GLU A 33 3.43 15.92 2.81
N ILE A 34 4.39 16.83 2.85
CA ILE A 34 4.79 17.65 1.70
C ILE A 34 6.23 17.29 1.37
N ASP A 35 6.47 16.90 0.13
CA ASP A 35 7.83 16.70 -0.36
C ASP A 35 8.54 18.06 -0.43
N ASN A 36 9.60 18.22 0.37
CA ASN A 36 10.33 19.47 0.49
C ASN A 36 11.06 19.90 -0.80
N LEU A 37 11.35 18.97 -1.71
CA LEU A 37 12.05 19.25 -2.98
C LEU A 37 11.08 19.62 -4.09
N SER A 38 9.96 18.89 -4.20
CA SER A 38 8.96 19.15 -5.25
C SER A 38 7.81 20.06 -4.81
N ASN A 39 7.72 20.37 -3.52
CA ASN A 39 6.60 21.09 -2.88
C ASN A 39 5.23 20.47 -3.20
N GLN A 40 5.19 19.14 -3.34
CA GLN A 40 3.98 18.39 -3.63
C GLN A 40 3.52 17.64 -2.39
N SER A 41 2.23 17.77 -2.07
CA SER A 41 1.63 16.94 -1.04
C SER A 41 1.55 15.49 -1.51
N PHE A 42 1.82 14.56 -0.60
CA PHE A 42 1.60 13.13 -0.80
C PHE A 42 0.97 12.53 0.46
N SER A 43 0.23 11.45 0.28
CA SER A 43 -0.34 10.68 1.39
C SER A 43 0.17 9.25 1.34
N TYR A 44 0.20 8.58 2.49
CA TYR A 44 0.61 7.19 2.53
C TYR A 44 -0.01 6.40 3.68
N ALA A 45 -0.21 5.11 3.43
CA ALA A 45 -0.68 4.13 4.39
C ALA A 45 0.52 3.27 4.76
N GLN A 46 0.91 3.33 6.03
CA GLN A 46 2.11 2.70 6.55
C GLN A 46 1.75 1.46 7.37
N SER A 47 2.43 0.35 7.08
CA SER A 47 2.26 -0.90 7.81
C SER A 47 2.79 -0.78 9.25
N PRO A 48 2.24 -1.57 10.18
CA PRO A 48 2.89 -1.79 11.45
C PRO A 48 4.28 -2.40 11.28
N LEU A 49 5.11 -2.24 12.31
CA LEU A 49 6.38 -2.94 12.37
C LEU A 49 6.15 -4.38 12.84
N PRO A 50 6.94 -5.33 12.35
CA PRO A 50 6.82 -6.69 12.85
C PRO A 50 7.19 -6.78 14.32
N LEU A 51 6.69 -7.84 14.99
CA LEU A 51 7.07 -8.13 16.37
C LEU A 51 8.59 -8.33 16.46
N PRO A 52 9.29 -7.65 17.39
CA PRO A 52 10.73 -7.79 17.53
C PRO A 52 11.16 -9.24 17.75
N GLY A 53 12.22 -9.67 17.04
CA GLY A 53 12.86 -10.98 17.22
C GLY A 53 12.23 -12.16 16.47
N LEU A 54 11.10 -11.97 15.77
CA LEU A 54 10.50 -12.99 14.91
C LEU A 54 10.74 -12.78 13.42
N TYR A 55 10.87 -11.51 13.01
CA TYR A 55 10.98 -11.10 11.62
C TYR A 55 11.95 -9.92 11.50
N ASP A 56 12.44 -9.71 10.28
CA ASP A 56 13.28 -8.56 9.95
C ASP A 56 12.47 -7.28 9.96
N TYR A 57 13.13 -6.15 10.25
CA TYR A 57 12.50 -4.85 10.18
C TYR A 57 12.26 -4.47 8.72
N LEU A 58 11.08 -4.84 8.23
CA LEU A 58 10.53 -4.41 6.94
C LEU A 58 9.22 -3.67 7.19
N ARG A 59 9.08 -2.52 6.54
CA ARG A 59 7.87 -1.70 6.54
C ARG A 59 7.36 -1.56 5.12
N LEU A 60 6.06 -1.73 4.94
CA LEU A 60 5.38 -1.51 3.66
C LEU A 60 4.61 -0.19 3.73
N GLU A 61 4.66 0.59 2.67
CA GLU A 61 3.91 1.82 2.49
C GLU A 61 3.19 1.77 1.14
N LEU A 62 1.91 2.13 1.13
CA LEU A 62 1.22 2.52 -0.10
C LEU A 62 1.21 4.04 -0.14
N VAL A 63 1.86 4.63 -1.14
CA VAL A 63 2.08 6.06 -1.27
C VAL A 63 1.30 6.58 -2.46
N CYS A 64 0.52 7.64 -2.25
CA CYS A 64 -0.05 8.44 -3.33
C CYS A 64 0.74 9.73 -3.50
N LYS A 65 1.44 9.89 -4.62
CA LYS A 65 2.20 11.10 -4.94
C LYS A 65 1.98 11.48 -6.39
N GLY A 66 1.55 12.73 -6.63
CA GLY A 66 1.28 13.23 -7.97
C GLY A 66 0.28 12.36 -8.75
N ASN A 67 -0.81 11.92 -8.09
CA ASN A 67 -1.81 10.98 -8.61
C ASN A 67 -1.26 9.61 -9.06
N THR A 68 -0.02 9.28 -8.68
CA THR A 68 0.59 7.99 -8.95
C THR A 68 0.64 7.18 -7.66
N LEU A 69 0.11 5.97 -7.70
CA LEU A 69 0.17 5.02 -6.59
C LEU A 69 1.49 4.25 -6.67
N GLN A 70 2.21 4.22 -5.56
CA GLN A 70 3.45 3.49 -5.37
C GLN A 70 3.32 2.55 -4.18
N ALA A 71 3.89 1.36 -4.29
CA ALA A 71 4.13 0.49 -3.15
C ALA A 71 5.63 0.55 -2.81
N THR A 72 5.94 0.96 -1.59
CA THR A 72 7.29 1.18 -1.10
C THR A 72 7.58 0.22 0.04
N ILE A 73 8.77 -0.38 0.04
CA ILE A 73 9.30 -1.10 1.20
C ILE A 73 10.50 -0.37 1.77
N GLU A 74 10.62 -0.37 3.09
CA GLU A 74 11.77 0.14 3.83
C GLU A 74 12.33 -0.95 4.74
N ALA A 75 13.64 -1.15 4.69
CA ALA A 75 14.39 -2.10 5.50
C ALA A 75 15.55 -1.43 6.25
N ASN A 76 15.97 -1.99 7.38
CA ASN A 76 17.22 -1.56 8.03
C ASN A 76 18.46 -2.04 7.25
N ASP A 77 18.36 -3.18 6.59
CA ASP A 77 19.44 -3.80 5.83
C ASP A 77 19.41 -3.41 4.35
N LEU A 78 20.53 -3.65 3.68
CA LEU A 78 20.72 -3.33 2.26
C LEU A 78 19.81 -4.22 1.39
N ILE A 79 18.76 -3.64 0.80
CA ILE A 79 17.88 -4.36 -0.12
C ILE A 79 18.64 -4.62 -1.43
N THR A 80 19.10 -3.58 -2.13
CA THR A 80 20.05 -3.71 -3.24
C THR A 80 20.96 -2.49 -3.44
N SER A 81 21.79 -2.52 -4.49
CA SER A 81 22.61 -1.41 -4.97
C SER A 81 21.64 -0.36 -5.51
N GLN A 82 22.00 0.92 -5.35
CA GLN A 82 21.18 2.03 -5.81
C GLN A 82 20.77 1.84 -7.28
N SER A 83 19.57 2.30 -7.61
CA SER A 83 18.97 2.21 -8.95
C SER A 83 18.92 0.79 -9.56
N SER A 84 18.94 -0.26 -8.74
CA SER A 84 18.87 -1.65 -9.21
C SER A 84 17.47 -2.22 -9.09
N ARG A 85 17.12 -3.14 -9.99
CA ARG A 85 15.89 -3.92 -9.91
C ARG A 85 16.10 -5.12 -8.98
N PHE A 86 15.06 -5.49 -8.26
CA PHE A 86 15.05 -6.70 -7.43
C PHE A 86 13.65 -7.29 -7.35
N ASN A 87 13.58 -8.56 -6.95
CA ASN A 87 12.32 -9.26 -6.77
C ASN A 87 11.94 -9.26 -5.29
N MET A 88 10.66 -9.00 -5.03
CA MET A 88 10.01 -9.20 -3.75
C MET A 88 8.91 -10.22 -3.96
N ASP A 89 8.80 -11.18 -3.05
CA ASP A 89 7.64 -12.06 -2.99
C ASP A 89 6.70 -11.57 -1.90
N TYR A 90 5.41 -11.52 -2.19
CA TYR A 90 4.40 -11.28 -1.16
C TYR A 90 3.33 -12.37 -1.17
N GLN A 91 2.77 -12.63 0.00
CA GLN A 91 1.73 -13.62 0.20
C GLN A 91 0.65 -13.02 1.10
N ILE A 92 -0.61 -13.12 0.65
CA ILE A 92 -1.76 -12.77 1.47
C ILE A 92 -2.32 -14.04 2.11
N ASP A 93 -2.48 -14.02 3.43
CA ASP A 93 -2.95 -15.14 4.23
C ASP A 93 -2.14 -16.43 3.94
N LYS A 94 -2.78 -17.43 3.33
CA LYS A 94 -2.16 -18.70 2.91
C LYS A 94 -2.24 -18.93 1.40
N THR A 95 -2.44 -17.86 0.63
CA THR A 95 -2.45 -17.93 -0.84
C THR A 95 -1.04 -18.19 -1.38
N PRO A 96 -0.87 -18.65 -2.63
CA PRO A 96 0.46 -18.75 -3.23
C PRO A 96 1.17 -17.39 -3.25
N ALA A 97 2.49 -17.40 -3.00
CA ALA A 97 3.29 -16.19 -3.07
C ALA A 97 3.33 -15.63 -4.50
N ILE A 98 3.29 -14.31 -4.61
CA ILE A 98 3.32 -13.57 -5.86
C ILE A 98 4.64 -12.80 -5.90
N ALA A 99 5.45 -13.09 -6.91
CA ALA A 99 6.69 -12.36 -7.18
C ALA A 99 6.38 -11.06 -7.92
N ILE A 100 6.92 -9.94 -7.43
CA ILE A 100 6.83 -8.63 -8.07
C ILE A 100 8.22 -8.01 -8.23
N ALA A 101 8.37 -7.24 -9.31
CA ALA A 101 9.58 -6.47 -9.54
C ALA A 101 9.50 -5.11 -8.84
N MET A 102 10.58 -4.76 -8.15
CA MET A 102 10.78 -3.48 -7.48
C MET A 102 12.08 -2.82 -7.95
N LYS A 103 12.20 -1.52 -7.68
CA LYS A 103 13.38 -0.69 -7.96
C LYS A 103 13.82 -0.02 -6.67
N THR A 104 15.12 0.05 -6.39
CA THR A 104 15.60 0.91 -5.29
C THR A 104 15.51 2.38 -5.64
N PHE A 105 15.27 3.22 -4.65
CA PHE A 105 15.41 4.67 -4.82
C PHE A 105 16.86 5.05 -5.16
N PRO A 106 17.11 6.11 -5.95
CA PRO A 106 18.46 6.56 -6.28
C PRO A 106 19.27 7.00 -5.05
N ASP A 107 18.60 7.61 -4.08
CA ASP A 107 19.18 8.17 -2.85
C ASP A 107 19.20 7.18 -1.67
N SER A 108 18.52 6.03 -1.79
CA SER A 108 18.40 5.06 -0.70
C SER A 108 18.72 3.63 -1.12
N LYS A 109 19.61 3.02 -0.34
CA LYS A 109 19.97 1.59 -0.39
C LYS A 109 19.02 0.70 0.42
N ARG A 110 18.12 1.32 1.16
CA ARG A 110 17.22 0.70 2.16
C ARG A 110 15.75 0.78 1.77
N LYS A 111 15.44 1.50 0.68
CA LYS A 111 14.08 1.70 0.19
C LYS A 111 13.96 1.17 -1.23
N GLY A 112 12.89 0.41 -1.46
CA GLY A 112 12.50 -0.04 -2.80
C GLY A 112 11.06 0.35 -3.08
N TYR A 113 10.72 0.54 -4.34
CA TYR A 113 9.36 0.90 -4.77
C TYR A 113 8.95 0.19 -6.05
N THR A 114 7.64 0.14 -6.28
CA THR A 114 7.05 -0.26 -7.55
C THR A 114 5.75 0.52 -7.78
N GLU A 115 5.54 0.97 -9.02
CA GLU A 115 4.29 1.60 -9.47
C GLU A 115 3.39 0.58 -10.17
N GLU A 116 4.01 -0.27 -10.99
CA GLU A 116 3.35 -1.29 -11.82
C GLU A 116 2.47 -2.23 -11.00
N TYR A 117 2.98 -2.72 -9.87
CA TYR A 117 2.28 -3.68 -9.02
C TYR A 117 1.50 -3.05 -7.87
N ALA A 118 1.60 -1.72 -7.69
CA ALA A 118 1.05 -1.04 -6.52
C ALA A 118 -0.48 -1.21 -6.40
N LYS A 119 -1.20 -1.07 -7.52
CA LYS A 119 -2.66 -1.22 -7.54
C LYS A 119 -3.11 -2.65 -7.22
N LYS A 120 -2.40 -3.66 -7.76
CA LYS A 120 -2.69 -5.06 -7.47
C LYS A 120 -2.43 -5.37 -5.99
N LEU A 121 -1.27 -4.96 -5.47
CA LEU A 121 -0.92 -5.15 -4.07
C LEU A 121 -1.97 -4.49 -3.16
N ALA A 122 -2.34 -3.24 -3.41
CA ALA A 122 -3.39 -2.55 -2.66
C ALA A 122 -4.72 -3.31 -2.67
N GLY A 123 -5.15 -3.82 -3.83
CA GLY A 123 -6.35 -4.65 -3.93
C GLY A 123 -6.27 -5.93 -3.10
N ASP A 124 -5.14 -6.64 -3.17
CA ASP A 124 -4.94 -7.87 -2.42
C ASP A 124 -4.95 -7.59 -0.89
N LEU A 125 -4.30 -6.51 -0.44
CA LEU A 125 -4.29 -6.08 0.97
C LEU A 125 -5.69 -5.76 1.51
N LEU A 126 -6.57 -5.19 0.68
CA LEU A 126 -7.95 -4.90 1.07
C LEU A 126 -8.83 -6.14 1.25
N THR A 127 -8.39 -7.31 0.76
CA THR A 127 -9.17 -8.57 0.84
C THR A 127 -8.61 -9.57 1.84
N GLY A 128 -7.37 -9.37 2.29
CA GLY A 128 -6.64 -10.28 3.18
C GLY A 128 -6.78 -9.97 4.66
N LYS A 129 -6.20 -10.84 5.50
CA LYS A 129 -6.07 -10.62 6.95
C LYS A 129 -4.61 -10.49 7.40
N THR A 130 -3.68 -11.09 6.67
CA THR A 130 -2.26 -11.05 6.97
C THR A 130 -1.46 -10.96 5.68
N LEU A 131 -0.39 -10.19 5.71
CA LEU A 131 0.59 -10.08 4.63
C LEU A 131 1.91 -10.69 5.11
N PHE A 132 2.52 -11.49 4.26
CA PHE A 132 3.91 -11.93 4.39
C PHE A 132 4.73 -11.39 3.22
N ILE A 133 5.92 -10.89 3.50
CA ILE A 133 6.85 -10.35 2.50
C ILE A 133 8.19 -11.07 2.65
N HIS A 134 8.80 -11.42 1.52
CA HIS A 134 10.17 -11.89 1.40
C HIS A 134 10.96 -11.03 0.41
N VAL A 135 12.16 -10.63 0.80
CA VAL A 135 13.07 -9.81 -0.02
C VAL A 135 14.45 -10.45 -0.02
N ASN A 136 14.98 -10.74 -1.20
CA ASN A 136 16.35 -11.21 -1.33
C ASN A 136 17.31 -10.02 -1.42
N THR A 137 18.21 -9.91 -0.44
CA THR A 137 19.23 -8.85 -0.40
C THR A 137 20.42 -9.15 -1.32
N ILE A 138 21.26 -8.15 -1.63
CA ILE A 138 22.52 -8.38 -2.36
C ILE A 138 23.42 -9.41 -1.67
N ILE A 139 23.49 -9.37 -0.34
CA ILE A 139 24.35 -10.25 0.44
C ILE A 139 23.78 -11.67 0.58
N ARG A 140 22.72 -11.99 -0.19
CA ARG A 140 22.01 -13.27 -0.20
C ARG A 140 21.33 -13.61 1.14
N THR A 141 21.13 -12.61 1.98
CA THR A 141 20.26 -12.72 3.16
C THR A 141 18.82 -12.54 2.70
N LEU A 142 17.95 -13.43 3.17
CA LEU A 142 16.51 -13.31 3.00
C LEU A 142 15.97 -12.43 4.13
N LEU A 143 15.38 -11.29 3.80
CA LEU A 143 14.59 -10.51 4.74
C LEU A 143 13.14 -10.99 4.67
N SER A 144 12.53 -11.16 5.83
CA SER A 144 11.16 -11.64 5.95
C SER A 144 10.37 -10.79 6.94
N SER A 145 9.10 -10.53 6.63
CA SER A 145 8.19 -9.85 7.55
C SER A 145 6.76 -10.34 7.42
N SER A 146 6.06 -10.31 8.56
CA SER A 146 4.65 -10.60 8.65
C SER A 146 3.93 -9.41 9.26
N MET A 147 2.87 -8.97 8.59
CA MET A 147 2.10 -7.79 8.96
C MET A 147 0.62 -8.16 9.06
N PRO A 148 -0.04 -7.90 10.21
CA PRO A 148 -1.48 -8.01 10.26
C PRO A 148 -2.10 -6.94 9.33
N LEU A 149 -3.18 -7.31 8.64
CA LEU A 149 -4.00 -6.37 7.85
C LEU A 149 -5.25 -5.94 8.60
N THR A 150 -5.36 -6.32 9.88
CA THR A 150 -6.34 -5.73 10.80
C THR A 150 -6.25 -4.21 10.69
N ASN A 151 -7.39 -3.55 10.46
CA ASN A 151 -7.55 -2.10 10.30
C ASN A 151 -6.81 -1.41 9.14
N ALA A 152 -6.13 -2.16 8.26
CA ALA A 152 -5.50 -1.63 7.06
C ALA A 152 -6.51 -1.03 6.06
N GLU A 153 -7.72 -1.59 6.01
CA GLU A 153 -8.73 -1.24 5.02
C GLU A 153 -9.03 0.26 4.96
N LEU A 154 -9.22 0.90 6.12
CA LEU A 154 -9.58 2.31 6.18
C LEU A 154 -8.45 3.21 5.66
N THR A 155 -7.22 2.96 6.10
CA THR A 155 -6.05 3.78 5.73
C THR A 155 -5.67 3.58 4.28
N ILE A 156 -5.71 2.33 3.77
CA ILE A 156 -5.46 2.02 2.36
C ILE A 156 -6.53 2.67 1.46
N LYS A 157 -7.82 2.57 1.83
CA LYS A 157 -8.90 3.22 1.07
C LYS A 157 -8.73 4.74 1.00
N GLN A 158 -8.28 5.36 2.09
CA GLN A 158 -8.02 6.80 2.12
C GLN A 158 -6.95 7.18 1.09
N VAL A 159 -5.80 6.49 1.08
CA VAL A 159 -4.72 6.75 0.10
C VAL A 159 -5.17 6.51 -1.34
N LEU A 160 -5.93 5.45 -1.58
CA LEU A 160 -6.47 5.17 -2.93
C LEU A 160 -7.41 6.30 -3.38
N SER A 161 -8.24 6.82 -2.46
CA SER A 161 -9.10 7.98 -2.73
C SER A 161 -8.29 9.23 -3.07
N ASP A 162 -7.22 9.51 -2.32
CA ASP A 162 -6.33 10.65 -2.59
C ASP A 162 -5.64 10.51 -3.96
N CYS A 163 -5.48 9.28 -4.45
CA CYS A 163 -4.96 8.95 -5.77
C CYS A 163 -6.01 8.91 -6.88
N ASN A 164 -7.26 9.29 -6.60
CA ASN A 164 -8.39 9.17 -7.52
C ASN A 164 -8.62 7.75 -8.04
N LEU A 165 -8.23 6.73 -7.27
CA LEU A 165 -8.45 5.32 -7.57
C LEU A 165 -9.69 4.83 -6.82
N SER A 166 -10.75 4.48 -7.52
CA SER A 166 -11.96 3.93 -6.90
C SER A 166 -11.70 2.52 -6.35
N THR A 167 -12.08 2.29 -5.09
CA THR A 167 -12.09 0.95 -4.47
C THR A 167 -13.36 0.20 -4.87
N SER A 168 -13.51 -0.13 -6.15
CA SER A 168 -14.66 -0.91 -6.59
C SER A 168 -14.48 -2.37 -6.20
N ASN A 169 -15.08 -2.77 -5.07
CA ASN A 169 -15.51 -4.15 -4.82
C ASN A 169 -16.65 -4.49 -5.80
N GLY A 170 -16.31 -4.58 -7.08
CA GLY A 170 -17.24 -4.90 -8.15
C GLY A 170 -16.65 -6.03 -8.97
N LYS A 171 -17.25 -7.22 -8.85
CA LYS A 171 -17.22 -8.20 -9.94
C LYS A 171 -17.84 -7.55 -11.17
N THR A 172 -17.00 -6.91 -11.96
CA THR A 172 -17.21 -6.70 -13.38
C THR A 172 -15.86 -6.95 -14.02
N ALA A 173 -15.69 -8.20 -14.44
CA ALA A 173 -14.71 -8.54 -15.47
C ALA A 173 -15.04 -7.70 -16.71
N THR A 174 -14.48 -6.50 -16.77
CA THR A 174 -14.01 -5.95 -18.04
C THR A 174 -12.53 -6.15 -17.96
N ALA A 175 -12.02 -7.14 -18.71
CA ALA A 175 -10.59 -7.35 -18.85
C ALA A 175 -9.99 -6.02 -19.27
N THR A 176 -9.22 -5.39 -18.38
CA THR A 176 -8.50 -4.16 -18.66
C THR A 176 -7.42 -4.52 -19.67
N TYR A 177 -7.76 -4.43 -20.95
CA TYR A 177 -6.83 -4.65 -22.04
C TYR A 177 -5.70 -3.63 -21.90
N SER A 178 -4.53 -4.11 -21.45
CA SER A 178 -3.39 -3.27 -21.11
C SER A 178 -2.68 -2.78 -22.37
N LEU A 179 -1.89 -1.70 -22.26
CA LEU A 179 -1.11 -1.19 -23.39
C LEU A 179 -0.14 -2.25 -23.93
N SER A 180 0.48 -3.04 -23.06
CA SER A 180 1.37 -4.14 -23.44
C SER A 180 0.63 -5.26 -24.19
N GLU A 181 -0.59 -5.59 -23.76
CA GLU A 181 -1.43 -6.57 -24.48
C GLU A 181 -1.91 -6.03 -25.82
N PHE A 182 -2.19 -4.72 -25.91
CA PHE A 182 -2.46 -4.04 -27.19
C PHE A 182 -1.26 -4.11 -28.11
N GLU A 183 -0.07 -3.72 -27.68
CA GLU A 183 1.15 -3.70 -28.50
C GLU A 183 1.53 -5.09 -28.99
N GLN A 184 1.47 -6.08 -28.10
CA GLN A 184 1.75 -7.48 -28.45
C GLN A 184 0.75 -8.02 -29.48
N SER A 185 -0.55 -7.82 -29.24
CA SER A 185 -1.59 -8.33 -30.15
C SER A 185 -1.61 -7.57 -31.47
N PHE A 186 -1.38 -6.25 -31.45
CA PHE A 186 -1.29 -5.41 -32.64
C PHE A 186 -0.09 -5.80 -33.51
N GLY A 187 1.07 -6.07 -32.89
CA GLY A 187 2.29 -6.53 -33.58
C GLY A 187 2.13 -7.89 -34.27
N GLN A 188 1.19 -8.72 -33.83
CA GLN A 188 0.87 -10.01 -34.45
C GLN A 188 -0.13 -9.92 -35.60
N LEU A 189 -0.78 -8.77 -35.79
CA LEU A 189 -1.73 -8.58 -36.89
C LEU A 189 -1.00 -8.43 -38.24
N PRO A 190 -1.57 -8.96 -39.33
CA PRO A 190 -1.14 -8.61 -40.67
C PRO A 190 -1.21 -7.10 -40.94
N LEU A 191 -0.35 -6.60 -41.83
CA LEU A 191 -0.18 -5.17 -42.09
C LEU A 191 -1.49 -4.46 -42.48
N ASP A 192 -2.36 -5.12 -43.24
CA ASP A 192 -3.66 -4.58 -43.67
C ASP A 192 -4.67 -4.48 -42.53
N LYS A 193 -4.53 -5.30 -41.49
CA LYS A 193 -5.33 -5.26 -40.27
C LYS A 193 -4.80 -4.20 -39.31
N GLN A 194 -3.48 -4.07 -39.19
CA GLN A 194 -2.86 -2.99 -38.43
C GLN A 194 -3.29 -1.61 -38.95
N GLN A 195 -3.22 -1.41 -40.28
CA GLN A 195 -3.63 -0.14 -40.90
C GLN A 195 -5.11 0.19 -40.65
N ARG A 196 -6.01 -0.82 -40.67
CA ARG A 196 -7.43 -0.62 -40.35
C ARG A 196 -7.66 -0.21 -38.90
N VAL A 197 -6.98 -0.86 -37.95
CA VAL A 197 -7.07 -0.50 -36.53
C VAL A 197 -6.56 0.92 -36.29
N LEU A 198 -5.44 1.31 -36.90
CA LEU A 198 -4.91 2.68 -36.80
C LEU A 198 -5.85 3.72 -37.41
N ALA A 199 -6.52 3.40 -38.52
CA ALA A 199 -7.49 4.30 -39.14
C ALA A 199 -8.71 4.55 -38.25
N GLU A 200 -9.25 3.50 -37.61
CA GLU A 200 -10.36 3.62 -36.65
C GLU A 200 -9.94 4.41 -35.39
N LEU A 201 -8.75 4.13 -34.84
CA LEU A 201 -8.20 4.92 -33.73
C LEU A 201 -8.10 6.41 -34.09
N LYS A 202 -7.58 6.71 -35.28
CA LYS A 202 -7.47 8.09 -35.77
C LYS A 202 -8.83 8.77 -35.92
N LYS A 203 -9.85 8.04 -36.37
CA LYS A 203 -11.23 8.54 -36.48
C LYS A 203 -11.82 8.85 -35.11
N MET A 204 -11.73 7.91 -34.16
CA MET A 204 -12.20 8.13 -32.79
C MET A 204 -11.49 9.33 -32.12
N MET A 205 -10.18 9.48 -32.33
CA MET A 205 -9.44 10.62 -31.80
C MET A 205 -9.85 11.96 -32.44
N ALA A 206 -10.33 11.95 -33.68
CA ALA A 206 -10.86 13.14 -34.33
C ALA A 206 -12.25 13.51 -33.81
N ASP A 207 -13.09 12.52 -33.48
CA ASP A 207 -14.44 12.72 -32.95
C ASP A 207 -14.46 13.17 -31.47
N ILE A 208 -13.37 12.96 -30.73
CA ILE A 208 -13.19 13.39 -29.33
C ILE A 208 -12.73 14.87 -29.24
N LYS A 209 -12.35 15.48 -30.37
CA LYS A 209 -11.80 16.83 -30.45
C LYS A 209 -12.86 17.87 -30.74
#